data_AF-A0A1Y3BFU3-F1
#
_entry.id   AF-A0A1Y3BFU3-F1
#
_cell.length_a   1.000
_cell.length_b   1.000
_cell.length_c   1.000
_cell.angle_alpha   90.00
_cell.angle_beta   90.00
_cell.angle_gamma   90.00
#
_symmetry.space_group_name_H-M   'P 1'
#
loop_
_entity.id
_entity.type
_entity.pdbx_description
1 polymer ?
#
loop_
_entity_poly.entity_id
_entity_poly.type
_entity_poly.pdbx_seq_one_letter_code
_entity_poly.pdbx_strand_id
1 'polypeptide(L)'
;ALLPKSALTVEEKAWNSYPYTKTRYTCPFIEKFSIEIETKYFDDCGHQTNVFNLSKSDLNRQIDYIDIVEEQLVPASDCNYQNDDPRYYISMKTNRGPLSDNWIKEYWNDGKPIKPIMCAYKLCRVEFKYWGMQNKIERFIHESGNLFFD
;
A
#
# COMPACT_ATOMS: atom_id res chain seq x y z
N ALA A 1 34.07 4.73 -5.09
CA ALA A 1 34.11 4.99 -3.64
C ALA A 1 33.18 4.00 -2.96
N LEU A 2 33.66 3.25 -1.94
CA LEU A 2 32.81 2.36 -1.15
C LEU A 2 31.97 3.22 -0.20
N LEU A 3 30.65 3.16 -0.33
CA LEU A 3 29.74 3.75 0.64
C LEU A 3 29.88 3.02 1.99
N PRO A 4 29.87 3.72 3.13
CA PRO A 4 29.92 3.07 4.44
C PRO A 4 28.68 2.18 4.63
N LYS A 5 28.78 1.08 5.39
CA LYS A 5 27.65 0.15 5.61
C LYS A 5 26.39 0.83 6.16
N SER A 6 26.55 1.88 6.95
CA SER A 6 25.47 2.73 7.46
C SER A 6 24.71 3.51 6.37
N ALA A 7 25.32 3.70 5.19
CA ALA A 7 24.68 4.29 4.02
C ALA A 7 23.67 3.37 3.33
N LEU A 8 23.62 2.09 3.72
CA LEU A 8 22.72 1.08 3.17
C LEU A 8 21.67 0.61 4.20
N THR A 9 21.62 1.24 5.38
CA THR A 9 20.66 0.87 6.42
C THR A 9 19.41 1.75 6.35
N VAL A 10 18.25 1.11 6.37
CA VAL A 10 16.94 1.75 6.59
C VAL A 10 16.46 1.35 7.97
N GLU A 11 16.07 2.33 8.78
CA GLU A 11 15.41 2.12 10.07
C GLU A 11 13.90 2.20 9.88
N GLU A 12 13.18 1.17 10.33
CA GLU A 12 11.72 1.16 10.41
C GLU A 12 11.28 1.39 11.86
N LYS A 13 10.30 2.27 12.06
CA LYS A 13 9.56 2.43 13.31
C LYS A 13 8.07 2.31 13.01
N ALA A 14 7.40 1.39 13.70
CA ALA A 14 5.98 1.13 13.51
C ALA A 14 5.21 1.34 14.81
N TRP A 15 4.05 1.99 14.71
CA TRP A 15 3.06 2.15 15.75
C TRP A 15 1.76 1.52 15.27
N ASN A 16 1.36 0.42 15.90
CA ASN A 16 0.13 -0.28 15.58
C ASN A 16 -0.93 0.00 16.66
N SER A 17 -1.97 0.73 16.26
CA SER A 17 -3.16 1.01 17.05
C SER A 17 -4.40 0.75 16.21
N TYR A 18 -4.49 -0.46 15.64
CA TYR A 18 -5.59 -0.86 14.74
C TYR A 18 -6.95 -0.36 15.25
N PRO A 19 -7.77 0.32 14.40
CA PRO A 19 -7.71 0.39 12.94
C PRO A 19 -6.86 1.54 12.36
N TYR A 20 -5.93 2.09 13.14
CA TYR A 20 -4.94 3.04 12.64
C TYR A 20 -3.52 2.52 12.86
N THR A 21 -2.70 2.55 11.81
CA THR A 21 -1.27 2.24 11.93
C THR A 21 -0.43 3.35 11.34
N LYS A 22 0.79 3.48 11.83
CA LYS A 22 1.78 4.42 11.32
C LYS A 22 3.12 3.73 11.23
N THR A 23 3.75 3.77 10.07
CA THR A 23 5.11 3.27 9.87
C THR A 23 5.97 4.38 9.33
N ARG A 24 7.18 4.53 9.87
CA ARG A 24 8.15 5.54 9.44
C ARG A 24 9.48 4.88 9.13
N TYR A 25 9.94 5.09 7.91
CA TYR A 25 11.25 4.69 7.42
C TYR A 25 12.19 5.89 7.39
N THR A 26 13.40 5.73 7.90
CA THR A 26 14.47 6.74 7.85
C THR A 26 15.80 6.10 7.47
N CYS A 27 16.66 6.84 6.76
CA CYS A 27 18.03 6.39 6.49
C CYS A 27 19.01 7.29 7.25
N PRO A 28 19.79 6.77 8.23
CA PRO A 28 20.70 7.59 9.03
C PRO A 28 21.75 8.35 8.22
N PHE A 29 22.13 7.83 7.04
CA PHE A 29 23.14 8.43 6.17
C PHE A 29 22.59 9.52 5.23
N ILE A 30 21.29 9.45 4.91
CA ILE A 30 20.64 10.44 4.06
C ILE A 30 19.88 11.38 4.98
N GLU A 31 20.57 12.41 5.45
CA GLU A 31 19.96 13.42 6.30
C GLU A 31 18.69 13.97 5.65
N LYS A 32 17.60 14.01 6.43
CA LYS A 32 16.28 14.53 6.00
C LYS A 32 15.57 13.70 4.91
N PHE A 33 15.88 12.41 4.78
CA PHE A 33 15.00 11.44 4.12
C PHE A 33 14.07 10.77 5.12
N SER A 34 12.76 10.76 4.81
CA SER A 34 11.83 9.85 5.48
C SER A 34 10.67 9.44 4.57
N ILE A 35 10.22 8.21 4.72
CA ILE A 35 8.92 7.74 4.22
C ILE A 35 8.03 7.51 5.42
N GLU A 36 6.84 8.06 5.41
CA GLU A 36 5.84 7.88 6.46
C GLU A 36 4.55 7.36 5.83
N ILE A 37 4.07 6.23 6.32
CA ILE A 37 2.85 5.58 5.86
C ILE A 37 1.87 5.56 7.03
N GLU A 38 0.76 6.28 6.88
CA GLU A 38 -0.37 6.21 7.80
C GLU A 38 -1.45 5.35 7.15
N THR A 39 -1.96 4.35 7.87
CA THR A 39 -3.03 3.48 7.35
C THR A 39 -4.27 3.61 8.21
N LYS A 40 -5.44 3.75 7.56
CA LYS A 40 -6.74 3.59 8.21
C LYS A 40 -7.50 2.46 7.55
N TYR A 41 -8.07 1.59 8.36
CA TYR A 41 -8.90 0.46 7.91
C TYR A 41 -10.37 0.81 8.12
N PHE A 42 -11.19 0.60 7.09
CA PHE A 42 -12.65 0.77 7.16
C PHE A 42 -13.35 -0.42 6.52
N ASP A 43 -14.52 -0.79 7.06
CA ASP A 43 -15.39 -1.84 6.53
C ASP A 43 -16.18 -1.33 5.32
N ASP A 44 -15.47 -0.93 4.27
CA ASP A 44 -16.00 -0.44 3.01
C ASP A 44 -15.24 -1.01 1.80
N CYS A 45 -15.57 -0.51 0.61
CA CYS A 45 -14.93 -0.89 -0.65
C CYS A 45 -14.06 0.22 -1.26
N GLY A 46 -13.50 1.14 -0.45
CA GLY A 46 -12.60 2.19 -0.96
C GLY A 46 -13.29 3.46 -1.48
N HIS A 47 -14.56 3.67 -1.15
CA HIS A 47 -15.35 4.80 -1.67
C HIS A 47 -15.21 6.11 -0.86
N GLN A 48 -14.61 6.06 0.33
CA GLN A 48 -14.48 7.25 1.17
C GLN A 48 -13.37 8.18 0.67
N THR A 49 -13.66 9.48 0.61
CA THR A 49 -12.68 10.49 0.24
C THR A 49 -12.08 11.15 1.48
N ASN A 50 -10.78 11.41 1.47
CA ASN A 50 -10.08 12.20 2.50
C ASN A 50 -10.25 11.67 3.95
N VAL A 51 -10.20 10.36 4.15
CA VAL A 51 -10.32 9.72 5.48
C VAL A 51 -9.27 10.19 6.50
N PHE A 52 -8.19 10.82 6.05
CA PHE A 52 -7.14 11.41 6.88
C PHE A 52 -7.39 12.86 7.29
N ASN A 53 -8.52 13.46 6.88
CA ASN A 53 -8.86 14.86 7.14
C ASN A 53 -7.74 15.82 6.70
N LEU A 54 -7.16 15.57 5.53
CA LEU A 54 -6.07 16.39 5.02
C LEU A 54 -6.55 17.80 4.68
N SER A 55 -5.62 18.75 4.77
CA SER A 55 -5.82 20.13 4.36
C SER A 55 -6.03 20.24 2.84
N LYS A 56 -6.57 21.38 2.38
CA LYS A 56 -6.78 21.61 0.94
C LYS A 56 -5.48 21.52 0.12
N SER A 57 -4.35 21.96 0.67
CA SER A 57 -3.05 21.87 -0.02
C SER A 57 -2.60 20.41 -0.17
N ASP A 58 -2.84 19.58 0.83
CA ASP A 58 -2.44 18.17 0.84
C ASP A 58 -3.42 17.25 0.06
N LEU A 59 -4.55 17.79 -0.39
CA LEU A 59 -5.47 17.09 -1.28
C LEU A 59 -4.96 17.02 -2.73
N ASN A 60 -3.97 17.83 -3.10
CA ASN A 60 -3.29 17.72 -4.40
C ASN A 60 -2.28 16.56 -4.40
N ARG A 61 -2.79 15.35 -4.17
CA ARG A 61 -2.04 14.09 -4.09
C ARG A 61 -2.46 13.17 -5.22
N GLN A 62 -1.57 12.25 -5.59
CA GLN A 62 -1.94 11.12 -6.42
C GLN A 62 -2.72 10.10 -5.58
N ILE A 63 -3.80 9.57 -6.16
CA ILE A 63 -4.56 8.45 -5.59
C ILE A 63 -4.31 7.25 -6.49
N ASP A 64 -3.89 6.15 -5.88
CA ASP A 64 -3.66 4.89 -6.56
C ASP A 64 -4.63 3.84 -6.00
N TYR A 65 -5.30 3.10 -6.89
CA TYR A 65 -6.31 2.12 -6.54
C TYR A 65 -5.77 0.74 -6.84
N ILE A 66 -5.41 0.00 -5.79
CA ILE A 66 -4.87 -1.36 -5.91
C ILE A 66 -6.01 -2.36 -5.92
N ASP A 67 -6.20 -3.04 -7.06
CA ASP A 67 -7.11 -4.19 -7.18
C ASP A 67 -6.31 -5.49 -7.18
N ILE A 68 -6.44 -6.27 -6.11
CA ILE A 68 -5.73 -7.55 -5.93
C ILE A 68 -6.05 -8.59 -7.00
N VAL A 69 -7.16 -8.44 -7.74
CA VAL A 69 -7.47 -9.29 -8.88
C VAL A 69 -6.77 -8.80 -10.13
N GLU A 70 -6.78 -7.50 -10.45
CA GLU A 70 -6.18 -6.97 -11.69
C GLU A 70 -4.65 -6.85 -11.59
N GLU A 71 -4.13 -6.49 -10.43
CA GLU A 71 -2.71 -6.26 -10.20
C GLU A 71 -1.99 -7.55 -9.78
N GLN A 72 -1.18 -8.08 -10.68
CA GLN A 72 -0.21 -9.12 -10.33
C GLN A 72 0.96 -8.47 -9.59
N LEU A 73 0.86 -8.45 -8.25
CA LEU A 73 1.87 -7.87 -7.37
C LEU A 73 3.15 -8.71 -7.29
N VAL A 74 3.07 -10.00 -7.63
CA VAL A 74 4.20 -10.94 -7.61
C VAL A 74 4.75 -11.15 -9.02
N PRO A 75 6.09 -11.10 -9.23
CA PRO A 75 6.69 -11.42 -10.51
C PRO A 75 6.27 -12.80 -11.00
N ALA A 76 5.95 -12.94 -12.29
CA ALA A 76 5.49 -14.20 -12.89
C ALA A 76 6.46 -15.38 -12.67
N SER A 77 7.74 -15.12 -12.40
CA SER A 77 8.76 -16.13 -12.08
C SER A 77 8.57 -16.77 -10.70
N ASP A 78 7.96 -16.04 -9.77
CA ASP A 78 7.83 -16.43 -8.35
C ASP A 78 6.36 -16.73 -7.97
N CYS A 79 5.42 -16.48 -8.89
CA CYS A 79 3.99 -16.79 -8.71
C CYS A 79 3.71 -18.30 -8.74
N ASN A 80 3.22 -18.84 -7.63
CA ASN A 80 2.41 -20.05 -7.69
C ASN A 80 0.96 -19.65 -7.93
N TYR A 81 0.55 -19.56 -9.20
CA TYR A 81 -0.78 -19.10 -9.60
C TYR A 81 -1.95 -19.78 -8.89
N GLN A 82 -1.81 -21.02 -8.41
CA GLN A 82 -2.91 -21.68 -7.67
C GLN A 82 -3.02 -21.22 -6.22
N ASN A 83 -1.93 -20.77 -5.62
CA ASN A 83 -1.85 -20.39 -4.22
C ASN A 83 -1.83 -18.88 -4.01
N ASP A 84 -1.25 -18.13 -4.94
CA ASP A 84 -0.94 -16.70 -4.76
C ASP A 84 -1.87 -15.79 -5.56
N ASP A 85 -2.51 -16.29 -6.64
CA ASP A 85 -3.42 -15.50 -7.46
C ASP A 85 -4.87 -15.67 -6.95
N PRO A 86 -5.52 -14.59 -6.48
CA PRO A 86 -6.88 -14.65 -5.93
C PRO A 86 -7.94 -15.06 -6.96
N ARG A 87 -7.64 -14.99 -8.26
CA ARG A 87 -8.52 -15.50 -9.34
C ARG A 87 -8.65 -17.01 -9.33
N TYR A 88 -7.69 -17.72 -8.74
CA TYR A 88 -7.66 -19.17 -8.69
C TYR A 88 -7.72 -19.73 -7.26
N TYR A 89 -7.20 -18.98 -6.29
CA TYR A 89 -7.12 -19.44 -4.92
C TYR A 89 -8.50 -19.58 -4.25
N ILE A 90 -8.71 -20.69 -3.55
CA ILE A 90 -9.88 -20.94 -2.71
C ILE A 90 -9.43 -21.36 -1.31
N SER A 91 -9.89 -20.62 -0.30
CA SER A 91 -9.59 -20.95 1.09
C SER A 91 -10.37 -22.19 1.55
N MET A 92 -9.69 -23.32 1.81
CA MET A 92 -10.33 -24.54 2.32
C MET A 92 -11.05 -24.36 3.68
N LYS A 93 -10.63 -23.38 4.49
CA LYS A 93 -11.21 -23.14 5.83
C LYS A 93 -12.45 -22.25 5.79
N THR A 94 -12.50 -21.30 4.86
CA THR A 94 -13.53 -20.25 4.84
C THR A 94 -14.39 -20.27 3.58
N ASN A 95 -14.01 -21.05 2.58
CA ASN A 95 -14.60 -21.09 1.24
C ASN A 95 -14.67 -19.71 0.56
N ARG A 96 -13.78 -18.77 0.94
CA ARG A 96 -13.57 -17.52 0.21
C ARG A 96 -12.75 -17.77 -1.04
N GLY A 97 -13.02 -16.99 -2.08
CA GLY A 97 -12.43 -17.18 -3.40
C GLY A 97 -13.16 -18.26 -4.22
N PRO A 98 -12.84 -18.39 -5.51
CA PRO A 98 -11.96 -17.48 -6.24
C PRO A 98 -12.63 -16.12 -6.44
N LEU A 99 -11.84 -15.07 -6.58
CA LEU A 99 -12.34 -13.72 -6.88
C LEU A 99 -12.46 -13.55 -8.40
N SER A 100 -13.64 -13.10 -8.86
CA SER A 100 -13.87 -12.76 -10.26
C SER A 100 -13.38 -11.34 -10.58
N ASP A 101 -13.32 -10.99 -11.86
CA ASP A 101 -13.03 -9.60 -12.31
C ASP A 101 -14.09 -8.58 -11.80
N ASN A 102 -15.22 -9.03 -11.26
CA ASN A 102 -16.26 -8.17 -10.67
C ASN A 102 -16.42 -8.39 -9.15
N TRP A 103 -15.42 -8.97 -8.48
CA TRP A 103 -15.50 -9.39 -7.08
C TRP A 103 -15.97 -8.27 -6.14
N ILE A 104 -15.55 -7.01 -6.37
CA ILE A 104 -15.98 -5.87 -5.54
C ILE A 104 -17.51 -5.73 -5.56
N LYS A 105 -18.16 -5.85 -6.72
CA LYS A 105 -19.63 -5.76 -6.84
C LYS A 105 -20.34 -6.95 -6.19
N GLU A 106 -19.71 -8.12 -6.19
CA GLU A 106 -20.23 -9.31 -5.52
C GLU A 106 -20.12 -9.20 -3.99
N TYR A 107 -19.18 -8.39 -3.50
CA TYR A 107 -18.94 -8.16 -2.07
C TYR A 107 -19.62 -6.90 -1.54
N TRP A 108 -19.94 -5.93 -2.41
CA TRP A 108 -20.53 -4.64 -2.06
C TRP A 108 -21.57 -4.21 -3.07
N ASN A 109 -22.77 -3.86 -2.60
CA ASN A 109 -23.82 -3.31 -3.44
C ASN A 109 -24.64 -2.26 -2.69
N ASP A 110 -25.04 -1.19 -3.39
CA ASP A 110 -25.91 -0.11 -2.89
C ASP A 110 -25.50 0.44 -1.50
N GLY A 111 -24.20 0.66 -1.30
CA GLY A 111 -23.67 1.24 -0.07
C GLY A 111 -23.64 0.29 1.12
N LYS A 112 -23.82 -1.01 0.90
CA LYS A 112 -23.80 -2.04 1.95
C LYS A 112 -22.92 -3.24 1.55
N PRO A 113 -22.23 -3.87 2.52
CA PRO A 113 -21.50 -5.10 2.26
C PRO A 113 -22.47 -6.28 2.09
N ILE A 114 -22.31 -7.03 1.01
CA ILE A 114 -22.94 -8.34 0.79
C ILE A 114 -22.12 -9.44 1.48
N LYS A 115 -20.78 -9.33 1.39
CA LYS A 115 -19.80 -10.22 2.04
C LYS A 115 -18.81 -9.37 2.84
N PRO A 116 -18.07 -9.93 3.82
CA PRO A 116 -17.05 -9.19 4.53
C PRO A 116 -16.00 -8.62 3.56
N ILE A 117 -15.88 -7.30 3.56
CA ILE A 117 -14.93 -6.52 2.77
C ILE A 117 -14.46 -5.35 3.63
N MET A 118 -13.22 -4.94 3.42
CA MET A 118 -12.63 -3.76 4.05
C MET A 118 -11.69 -3.09 3.04
N CYS A 119 -11.42 -1.80 3.23
CA CYS A 119 -10.41 -1.07 2.48
C CYS A 119 -9.34 -0.49 3.42
N ALA A 120 -8.08 -0.70 3.06
CA ALA A 120 -6.93 -0.08 3.71
C ALA A 120 -6.57 1.19 2.95
N TYR A 121 -6.87 2.35 3.53
CA TYR A 121 -6.44 3.62 2.98
C TYR A 121 -5.03 3.88 3.50
N LYS A 122 -4.01 3.77 2.63
CA LYS A 122 -2.60 4.00 2.97
C LYS A 122 -2.16 5.38 2.44
N LEU A 123 -1.89 6.32 3.33
CA LEU A 123 -1.36 7.64 2.99
C LEU A 123 0.17 7.64 3.15
N CYS A 124 0.86 7.62 2.01
CA CYS A 124 2.31 7.69 1.95
C CYS A 124 2.78 9.16 1.82
N ARG A 125 3.69 9.58 2.69
CA ARG A 125 4.39 10.87 2.61
C ARG A 125 5.87 10.62 2.51
N VAL A 126 6.51 11.25 1.54
CA VAL A 126 7.96 11.17 1.36
C VAL A 126 8.56 12.55 1.51
N GLU A 127 9.49 12.67 2.45
CA GLU A 127 10.30 13.87 2.64
C GLU A 127 11.71 13.60 2.15
N PHE A 128 12.22 14.47 1.28
CA PHE A 128 13.59 14.43 0.82
C PHE A 128 14.09 15.83 0.50
N LYS A 129 15.15 16.28 1.16
CA LYS A 129 15.66 17.66 1.05
C LYS A 129 16.93 17.77 0.21
N TYR A 130 16.99 17.08 -0.93
CA TYR A 130 18.07 17.29 -1.91
C TYR A 130 17.53 17.64 -3.30
N TRP A 131 18.07 18.73 -3.83
CA TRP A 131 17.74 19.25 -5.15
C TRP A 131 18.23 18.30 -6.26
N GLY A 132 17.39 18.03 -7.26
CA GLY A 132 17.75 17.24 -8.45
C GLY A 132 17.61 15.72 -8.34
N MET A 133 17.03 15.18 -7.26
CA MET A 133 16.83 13.74 -7.06
C MET A 133 15.36 13.28 -7.07
N GLN A 134 14.42 14.18 -7.36
CA GLN A 134 12.98 13.91 -7.36
C GLN A 134 12.60 12.68 -8.21
N ASN A 135 13.01 12.66 -9.49
CA ASN A 135 12.66 11.57 -10.42
C ASN A 135 13.22 10.20 -9.98
N LYS A 136 14.38 10.15 -9.31
CA LYS A 136 14.95 8.90 -8.81
C LYS A 136 14.16 8.37 -7.60
N ILE A 137 13.56 9.26 -6.83
CA ILE A 137 12.77 8.91 -5.65
C ILE A 137 11.36 8.52 -6.05
N GLU A 138 10.73 9.24 -6.97
CA GLU A 138 9.44 8.83 -7.55
C GLU A 138 9.58 7.42 -8.12
N ARG A 139 10.65 7.17 -8.87
CA ARG A 139 10.96 5.82 -9.36
C ARG A 139 11.20 4.80 -8.24
N PHE A 140 11.95 5.14 -7.19
CA PHE A 140 12.15 4.25 -6.03
C PHE A 140 10.84 3.95 -5.29
N ILE A 141 9.96 4.94 -5.11
CA ILE A 141 8.64 4.78 -4.50
C ILE A 141 7.73 3.95 -5.39
N HIS A 142 7.77 4.13 -6.71
CA HIS A 142 7.02 3.29 -7.64
C HIS A 142 7.53 1.85 -7.66
N GLU A 143 8.85 1.65 -7.71
CA GLU A 143 9.48 0.31 -7.72
C GLU A 143 9.34 -0.40 -6.35
N SER A 144 9.37 0.36 -5.24
CA SER A 144 9.18 -0.17 -3.88
C SER A 144 7.73 -0.09 -3.41
N GLY A 145 6.83 0.51 -4.19
CA GLY A 145 5.41 0.66 -3.87
C GLY A 145 4.79 -0.69 -3.61
N ASN A 146 5.09 -1.66 -4.47
CA ASN A 146 4.70 -3.05 -4.30
C ASN A 146 5.12 -3.61 -2.92
N LEU A 147 6.28 -3.21 -2.39
CA LEU A 147 6.77 -3.60 -1.06
C LEU A 147 6.05 -2.90 0.12
N PHE A 148 5.47 -1.72 -0.10
CA PHE A 148 4.79 -0.93 0.94
C PHE A 148 3.28 -1.22 1.01
N PHE A 149 2.72 -1.75 -0.07
CA PHE A 149 1.29 -1.98 -0.23
C PHE A 149 0.85 -3.44 0.00
N ASP A 150 1.78 -4.39 -0.10
CA ASP A 150 1.65 -5.74 0.48
C ASP A 150 1.45 -5.74 2.01
#